data_AF-A0A7L3JI01-F1
#
_entry.id   AF-A0A7L3JI01-F1
#
_cell.length_a   1.000
_cell.length_b   1.000
_cell.length_c   1.000
_cell.angle_alpha   90.00
_cell.angle_beta   90.00
_cell.angle_gamma   90.00
#
_symmetry.space_group_name_H-M   'P 1'
#
loop_
_entity.id
_entity.type
_entity.pdbx_description
1 polymer ?
#
loop_
_entity_poly.entity_id
_entity_poly.type
_entity_poly.pdbx_seq_one_letter_code
_entity_poly.pdbx_strand_id
1 'polypeptide(L)'
;ALLPLAVPPAAAPGGCPSACYCVATPELVQCRYERLEEPPRELPATVHNLSIAGSNLSVLQRAAFAARPLPDLRLLRLRHDNIQIIEDMALQGLPALRTLDLSHNPLLSVAAGAFAGAPLLRTLQLNQALLAAPLEEQLALALRNLSLRRLELAGNALQALPAALLPAGLEELDLRNNSLQRLTAAELRSLEAPGLRGLRLTLGANPLSCDCALRPFLTWLRTAAARGGEPGRLETASYVFFGIVLALIGIVFLMVLYLNRRGIKRWLHNLREACRDQMEGYHYRYEQDADPRRTSTIGTPGL
;
A
#
# COMPACT_ATOMS: atom_id res chain seq x y z
N ALA A 1 -30.46 -15.53 39.37
CA ALA A 1 -29.50 -14.42 39.43
C ALA A 1 -29.68 -13.58 38.16
N LEU A 2 -30.49 -12.54 38.24
CA LEU A 2 -30.71 -11.59 37.14
C LEU A 2 -29.73 -10.42 37.38
N LEU A 3 -28.78 -10.23 36.47
CA LEU A 3 -27.88 -9.08 36.47
C LEU A 3 -28.68 -7.81 36.14
N PRO A 4 -28.41 -6.66 36.79
CA PRO A 4 -29.15 -5.43 36.55
C PRO A 4 -28.77 -4.86 35.18
N LEU A 5 -29.77 -4.50 34.39
CA LEU A 5 -29.62 -3.66 33.21
C LEU A 5 -29.14 -2.28 33.66
N ALA A 6 -27.86 -1.99 33.41
CA ALA A 6 -27.32 -0.66 33.59
C ALA A 6 -27.98 0.30 32.58
N VAL A 7 -28.78 1.24 33.09
CA VAL A 7 -29.26 2.40 32.34
C VAL A 7 -28.02 3.22 31.96
N PRO A 8 -27.75 3.51 30.68
CA PRO A 8 -26.62 4.35 30.32
C PRO A 8 -26.88 5.80 30.79
N PRO A 9 -25.86 6.50 31.28
CA PRO A 9 -26.02 7.85 31.81
C PRO A 9 -26.35 8.83 30.66
N ALA A 10 -27.15 9.85 30.98
CA ALA A 10 -27.48 10.93 30.08
C ALA A 10 -26.21 11.61 29.52
N ALA A 11 -26.21 11.85 28.21
CA ALA A 11 -25.07 12.40 27.47
C ALA A 11 -24.66 13.79 27.99
N ALA A 12 -23.38 13.92 28.34
CA ALA A 12 -22.74 15.20 28.66
C ALA A 12 -22.55 16.06 27.40
N PRO A 13 -22.54 17.40 27.52
CA PRO A 13 -22.26 18.28 26.39
C PRO A 13 -20.82 18.06 25.91
N GLY A 14 -20.67 17.56 24.67
CA GLY A 14 -19.39 17.11 24.12
C GLY A 14 -19.25 15.58 23.98
N GLY A 15 -20.29 14.81 24.31
CA GLY A 15 -20.34 13.37 24.14
C GLY A 15 -20.68 12.91 22.72
N CYS A 16 -20.26 11.69 22.40
CA CYS A 16 -20.63 10.94 21.20
C CYS A 16 -22.16 10.77 21.08
N PRO A 17 -22.74 10.82 19.85
CA PRO A 17 -24.16 10.59 19.67
C PRO A 17 -24.63 9.25 20.23
N SER A 18 -25.83 9.20 20.81
CA SER A 18 -26.36 7.98 21.47
C SER A 18 -26.53 6.77 20.53
N ALA A 19 -26.74 7.03 19.23
CA ALA A 19 -26.83 6.00 18.19
C ALA A 19 -25.45 5.59 17.63
N CYS A 20 -24.36 6.06 18.25
CA CYS A 20 -23.01 5.83 17.78
C CYS A 20 -22.07 5.34 18.87
N TYR A 21 -21.18 4.42 18.50
CA TYR A 21 -19.99 4.14 19.29
C TYR A 21 -18.81 4.94 18.72
N CYS A 22 -18.47 6.05 19.37
CA CYS A 22 -17.31 6.85 18.98
C CYS A 22 -16.04 6.29 19.58
N VAL A 23 -15.17 5.77 18.72
CA VAL A 23 -13.75 5.68 19.06
C VAL A 23 -13.17 7.06 18.79
N ALA A 24 -13.19 7.91 19.82
CA ALA A 24 -12.54 9.22 19.75
C ALA A 24 -11.03 9.00 19.98
N THR A 25 -10.28 9.01 18.88
CA THR A 25 -8.86 9.34 18.97
C THR A 25 -8.73 10.87 18.93
N PRO A 26 -7.60 11.46 19.36
CA PRO A 26 -7.39 12.91 19.26
C PRO A 26 -7.57 13.45 17.83
N GLU A 27 -7.44 12.57 16.83
CA GLU A 27 -7.45 12.92 15.43
C GLU A 27 -8.73 12.52 14.69
N LEU A 28 -9.43 11.44 15.06
CA LEU A 28 -10.56 10.91 14.29
C LEU A 28 -11.73 10.51 15.18
N VAL A 29 -12.93 10.97 14.80
CA VAL A 29 -14.20 10.49 15.35
C VAL A 29 -14.79 9.46 14.39
N GLN A 30 -14.84 8.21 14.82
CA GLN A 30 -15.48 7.14 14.04
C GLN A 30 -16.89 6.88 14.55
N CYS A 31 -17.85 6.91 13.64
CA CYS A 31 -19.26 6.70 13.89
C CYS A 31 -19.73 5.42 13.18
N ARG A 32 -20.26 4.45 13.92
CA ARG A 32 -20.89 3.25 13.37
C ARG A 32 -22.38 3.24 13.72
N TYR A 33 -23.22 3.28 12.69
CA TYR A 33 -24.67 3.27 12.81
C TYR A 33 -25.25 1.99 12.20
N GLU A 34 -26.44 1.56 12.64
CA GLU A 34 -27.14 0.41 12.04
C GLU A 34 -27.88 0.79 10.75
N ARG A 35 -28.54 1.96 10.72
CA ARG A 35 -29.14 2.60 9.54
C ARG A 35 -29.13 4.11 9.72
N LEU A 36 -28.62 4.83 8.74
CA LEU A 36 -28.59 6.29 8.74
C LEU A 36 -29.16 6.77 7.41
N GLU A 37 -30.26 7.51 7.45
CA GLU A 37 -30.84 8.17 6.27
C GLU A 37 -30.30 9.60 6.11
N GLU A 38 -29.83 10.22 7.20
CA GLU A 38 -29.28 11.59 7.24
C GLU A 38 -28.04 11.67 8.15
N PRO A 39 -27.03 12.52 7.86
CA PRO A 39 -25.86 12.71 8.70
C PRO A 39 -26.21 12.98 10.18
N PRO A 40 -25.40 12.51 11.14
CA PRO A 40 -25.78 12.52 12.54
C PRO A 40 -25.88 13.92 13.14
N ARG A 41 -26.95 14.17 13.89
CA ARG A 41 -27.36 15.49 14.40
C ARG A 41 -26.55 15.97 15.62
N GLU A 42 -25.80 15.10 16.28
CA GLU A 42 -25.18 15.36 17.59
C GLU A 42 -23.65 15.58 17.52
N LEU A 43 -23.07 15.79 16.34
CA LEU A 43 -21.63 16.03 16.21
C LEU A 43 -21.23 17.44 16.70
N PRO A 44 -20.13 17.57 17.47
CA PRO A 44 -19.59 18.87 17.83
C PRO A 44 -19.01 19.59 16.60
N ALA A 45 -19.13 20.92 16.56
CA ALA A 45 -18.66 21.73 15.43
C ALA A 45 -17.13 21.70 15.24
N THR A 46 -16.37 21.28 16.26
CA THR A 46 -14.91 21.22 16.29
C THR A 46 -14.33 19.92 15.71
N VAL A 47 -15.15 19.03 15.16
CA VAL A 47 -14.68 17.78 14.56
C VAL A 47 -13.89 18.09 13.29
N HIS A 48 -12.63 17.66 13.28
CA HIS A 48 -11.74 17.83 12.13
C HIS A 48 -11.79 16.63 11.18
N ASN A 49 -11.90 15.42 11.73
CA ASN A 49 -11.93 14.21 10.93
C ASN A 49 -13.11 13.33 11.38
N LEU A 50 -13.95 12.97 10.43
CA LEU A 50 -15.16 12.18 10.64
C LEU A 50 -15.11 10.95 9.75
N SER A 51 -15.33 9.78 10.34
CA SER A 51 -15.57 8.54 9.61
C SER A 51 -16.95 8.04 9.94
N ILE A 52 -17.78 7.89 8.92
CA ILE A 52 -19.06 7.19 9.00
C ILE A 52 -18.86 5.86 8.27
N ALA A 53 -19.35 4.77 8.86
CA ALA A 53 -19.26 3.44 8.26
C ALA A 53 -20.46 2.59 8.65
N GLY A 54 -20.94 1.78 7.72
CA GLY A 54 -22.05 0.87 7.93
C GLY A 54 -23.42 1.55 7.89
N SER A 55 -23.48 2.78 7.38
CA SER A 55 -24.74 3.48 7.17
C SER A 55 -25.24 3.08 5.79
N ASN A 56 -26.46 2.55 5.65
CA ASN A 56 -27.05 2.26 4.34
C ASN A 56 -27.50 3.56 3.63
N LEU A 57 -26.58 4.51 3.47
CA LEU A 57 -26.79 5.82 2.87
C LEU A 57 -26.84 5.65 1.35
N SER A 58 -27.95 5.16 0.81
CA SER A 58 -28.07 4.94 -0.64
C SER A 58 -27.89 6.22 -1.46
N VAL A 59 -28.25 7.38 -0.89
CA VAL A 59 -28.17 8.68 -1.55
C VAL A 59 -27.50 9.69 -0.62
N LEU A 60 -26.44 10.35 -1.10
CA LEU A 60 -25.91 11.55 -0.48
C LEU A 60 -26.70 12.76 -1.01
N GLN A 61 -27.74 13.13 -0.27
CA GLN A 61 -28.69 14.15 -0.67
C GLN A 61 -28.06 15.54 -0.77
N ARG A 62 -28.69 16.39 -1.58
CA ARG A 62 -28.34 17.81 -1.66
C ARG A 62 -28.31 18.43 -0.28
N ALA A 63 -27.23 19.15 0.02
CA ALA A 63 -27.07 19.86 1.27
C ALA A 63 -27.19 18.99 2.54
N ALA A 64 -26.77 17.72 2.46
CA ALA A 64 -26.81 16.76 3.57
C ALA A 64 -26.20 17.29 4.88
N PHE A 65 -25.20 18.18 4.80
CA PHE A 65 -24.51 18.76 5.96
C PHE A 65 -24.90 20.22 6.25
N ALA A 66 -25.87 20.79 5.53
CA ALA A 66 -26.22 22.21 5.68
C ALA A 66 -27.03 22.50 6.95
N ALA A 67 -27.82 21.53 7.43
CA ALA A 67 -28.61 21.68 8.66
C ALA A 67 -27.73 21.84 9.92
N ARG A 68 -26.56 21.20 9.92
CA ARG A 68 -25.49 21.42 10.91
C ARG A 68 -24.13 21.46 10.21
N PRO A 69 -23.68 22.65 9.79
CA PRO A 69 -22.39 22.81 9.17
C PRO A 69 -21.26 22.35 10.09
N LEU A 70 -20.24 21.71 9.51
CA LEU A 70 -19.02 21.32 10.19
C LEU A 70 -17.89 22.17 9.59
N PRO A 71 -17.72 23.42 10.05
CA PRO A 71 -16.85 24.40 9.39
C PRO A 71 -15.38 24.00 9.45
N ASP A 72 -14.97 23.24 10.46
CA ASP A 72 -13.58 22.83 10.69
C ASP A 72 -13.28 21.42 10.16
N LEU A 73 -14.26 20.72 9.58
CA LEU A 73 -14.07 19.37 9.08
C LEU A 73 -13.14 19.37 7.86
N ARG A 74 -12.03 18.66 7.97
CA ARG A 74 -10.99 18.52 6.94
C ARG A 74 -11.01 17.16 6.27
N LEU A 75 -11.44 16.11 6.97
CA LEU A 75 -11.49 14.75 6.44
C LEU A 75 -12.86 14.13 6.69
N LEU A 76 -13.49 13.66 5.63
CA LEU A 76 -14.73 12.89 5.68
C LEU A 76 -14.51 11.53 5.01
N ARG A 77 -14.73 10.46 5.77
CA ARG A 77 -14.74 9.07 5.26
C ARG A 77 -16.17 8.54 5.30
N LEU A 78 -16.65 8.12 4.14
CA LEU A 78 -17.95 7.50 3.90
C LEU A 78 -17.70 6.19 3.16
N ARG A 79 -17.04 5.23 3.81
CA ARG A 79 -16.53 4.01 3.15
C ARG A 79 -17.44 2.84 3.46
N HIS A 80 -17.84 2.06 2.45
CA HIS A 80 -18.80 0.95 2.60
C HIS A 80 -20.16 1.38 3.16
N ASP A 81 -20.67 2.53 2.72
CA ASP A 81 -21.97 3.07 3.12
C ASP A 81 -23.07 2.84 2.06
N ASN A 82 -22.80 1.98 1.07
CA ASN A 82 -23.72 1.64 -0.02
C ASN A 82 -24.26 2.88 -0.79
N ILE A 83 -23.45 3.95 -0.88
CA ILE A 83 -23.81 5.17 -1.60
C ILE A 83 -23.88 4.85 -3.09
N GLN A 84 -25.03 5.13 -3.70
CA GLN A 84 -25.27 4.93 -5.12
C GLN A 84 -25.41 6.26 -5.86
N ILE A 85 -25.99 7.27 -5.23
CA ILE A 85 -26.27 8.56 -5.88
C ILE A 85 -25.67 9.69 -5.05
N ILE A 86 -24.95 10.60 -5.71
CA ILE A 86 -24.48 11.85 -5.10
C ILE A 86 -25.15 13.02 -5.82
N GLU A 87 -26.00 13.73 -5.09
CA GLU A 87 -26.76 14.87 -5.62
C GLU A 87 -25.93 16.16 -5.65
N ASP A 88 -26.45 17.18 -6.34
CA ASP A 88 -25.83 18.50 -6.41
C ASP A 88 -25.67 19.12 -5.02
N MET A 89 -24.52 19.75 -4.76
CA MET A 89 -24.22 20.42 -3.49
C MET A 89 -24.32 19.48 -2.27
N ALA A 90 -24.13 18.17 -2.46
CA ALA A 90 -24.21 17.18 -1.39
C ALA A 90 -23.29 17.50 -0.18
N LEU A 91 -22.12 18.11 -0.43
CA LEU A 91 -21.16 18.49 0.60
C LEU A 91 -21.34 19.93 1.14
N GLN A 92 -22.46 20.58 0.84
CA GLN A 92 -22.73 21.92 1.36
C GLN A 92 -22.80 21.90 2.89
N GLY A 93 -22.07 22.81 3.53
CA GLY A 93 -21.87 22.83 4.99
C GLY A 93 -20.48 22.35 5.43
N LEU A 94 -19.61 21.92 4.50
CA LEU A 94 -18.25 21.45 4.75
C LEU A 94 -17.18 22.34 4.07
N PRO A 95 -17.08 23.64 4.40
CA PRO A 95 -16.25 24.61 3.66
C PRO A 95 -14.74 24.34 3.77
N ALA A 96 -14.28 23.71 4.87
CA ALA A 96 -12.86 23.40 5.09
C ALA A 96 -12.44 22.00 4.63
N LEU A 97 -13.33 21.24 3.99
CA LEU A 97 -13.06 19.85 3.63
C LEU A 97 -11.90 19.76 2.63
N ARG A 98 -10.91 18.92 2.96
CA ARG A 98 -9.70 18.71 2.16
C ARG A 98 -9.63 17.29 1.59
N THR A 99 -10.11 16.31 2.34
CA THR A 99 -10.05 14.90 1.97
C THR A 99 -11.44 14.28 2.07
N LEU A 100 -11.87 13.67 0.98
CA LEU A 100 -13.10 12.89 0.90
C LEU A 100 -12.78 11.47 0.44
N ASP A 101 -13.20 10.50 1.24
CA ASP A 101 -13.12 9.08 0.90
C ASP A 101 -14.53 8.52 0.70
N LEU A 102 -14.82 8.15 -0.55
CA LEU A 102 -16.05 7.51 -1.01
C LEU A 102 -15.76 6.09 -1.52
N SER A 103 -14.61 5.53 -1.17
CA SER A 103 -14.19 4.22 -1.66
C SER A 103 -15.17 3.12 -1.21
N HIS A 104 -15.29 2.06 -2.02
CA HIS A 104 -16.18 0.92 -1.77
C HIS A 104 -17.66 1.31 -1.62
N ASN A 105 -18.12 2.27 -2.42
CA ASN A 105 -19.54 2.56 -2.60
C ASN A 105 -19.94 2.28 -4.05
N PRO A 106 -21.05 1.57 -4.32
CA PRO A 106 -21.46 1.23 -5.67
C PRO A 106 -22.12 2.42 -6.39
N LEU A 107 -21.32 3.44 -6.75
CA LEU A 107 -21.84 4.66 -7.36
C LEU A 107 -22.49 4.35 -8.72
N LEU A 108 -23.71 4.84 -8.89
CA LEU A 108 -24.54 4.77 -10.08
C LEU A 108 -24.77 6.14 -10.73
N SER A 109 -24.62 7.23 -9.98
CA SER A 109 -24.81 8.60 -10.48
C SER A 109 -24.08 9.63 -9.62
N VAL A 110 -23.43 10.60 -10.27
CA VAL A 110 -22.77 11.74 -9.63
C VAL A 110 -23.19 13.02 -10.35
N ALA A 111 -23.83 13.92 -9.62
CA ALA A 111 -24.26 15.19 -10.20
C ALA A 111 -23.07 16.12 -10.51
N ALA A 112 -23.20 16.97 -11.53
CA ALA A 112 -22.13 17.87 -11.98
C ALA A 112 -21.71 18.90 -10.92
N GLY A 113 -22.57 19.21 -9.96
CA GLY A 113 -22.29 20.08 -8.81
C GLY A 113 -22.09 19.32 -7.50
N ALA A 114 -21.92 17.99 -7.53
CA ALA A 114 -21.86 17.14 -6.33
C ALA A 114 -20.87 17.65 -5.26
N PHE A 115 -19.68 18.08 -5.70
CA PHE A 115 -18.59 18.50 -4.82
C PHE A 115 -18.46 20.02 -4.66
N ALA A 116 -19.36 20.82 -5.27
CA ALA A 116 -19.26 22.28 -5.27
C ALA A 116 -19.41 22.91 -3.87
N GLY A 117 -19.98 22.18 -2.90
CA GLY A 117 -20.05 22.58 -1.49
C GLY A 117 -18.71 22.50 -0.72
N ALA A 118 -17.68 21.89 -1.31
CA ALA A 118 -16.36 21.68 -0.70
C ALA A 118 -15.23 22.29 -1.57
N PRO A 119 -15.11 23.63 -1.64
CA PRO A 119 -14.19 24.30 -2.57
C PRO A 119 -12.70 24.06 -2.26
N LEU A 120 -12.37 23.66 -1.03
CA LEU A 120 -11.00 23.40 -0.60
C LEU A 120 -10.57 21.94 -0.77
N LEU A 121 -11.39 21.10 -1.43
CA LEU A 121 -11.10 19.68 -1.61
C LEU A 121 -9.80 19.50 -2.40
N ARG A 122 -8.87 18.72 -1.83
CA ARG A 122 -7.56 18.41 -2.42
C ARG A 122 -7.37 16.94 -2.72
N THR A 123 -8.05 16.06 -1.97
CA THR A 123 -7.90 14.61 -2.11
C THR A 123 -9.27 13.97 -2.23
N LEU A 124 -9.48 13.25 -3.32
CA LEU A 124 -10.69 12.48 -3.56
C LEU A 124 -10.32 11.01 -3.78
N GLN A 125 -10.89 10.14 -2.97
CA GLN A 125 -10.70 8.69 -3.06
C GLN A 125 -12.00 8.04 -3.51
N LEU A 126 -11.95 7.38 -4.67
CA LEU A 126 -13.06 6.69 -5.33
C LEU A 126 -12.63 5.25 -5.65
N ASN A 127 -11.86 4.62 -4.77
CA ASN A 127 -11.35 3.27 -4.99
C ASN A 127 -12.51 2.25 -4.94
N GLN A 128 -12.60 1.36 -5.92
CA GLN A 128 -13.71 0.39 -6.05
C GLN A 128 -15.10 1.04 -5.95
N ALA A 129 -15.26 2.27 -6.44
CA ALA A 129 -16.51 3.00 -6.38
C ALA A 129 -17.29 3.01 -7.71
N LEU A 130 -16.60 2.78 -8.84
CA LEU A 130 -17.15 2.96 -10.18
C LEU A 130 -17.46 1.63 -10.89
N LEU A 131 -17.59 0.55 -10.11
CA LEU A 131 -17.82 -0.80 -10.65
C LEU A 131 -19.26 -1.01 -11.15
N ALA A 132 -20.20 -0.19 -10.68
CA ALA A 132 -21.62 -0.37 -10.95
C ALA A 132 -22.12 0.38 -12.21
N ALA A 133 -21.45 1.48 -12.60
CA ALA A 133 -21.81 2.28 -13.77
C ALA A 133 -20.58 3.03 -14.35
N PRO A 134 -20.55 3.27 -15.68
CA PRO A 134 -19.53 4.11 -16.32
C PRO A 134 -19.82 5.59 -16.05
N LEU A 135 -19.14 6.17 -15.05
CA LEU A 135 -19.38 7.53 -14.55
C LEU A 135 -18.33 8.56 -15.00
N GLU A 136 -17.51 8.23 -16.00
CA GLU A 136 -16.37 9.05 -16.40
C GLU A 136 -16.78 10.47 -16.82
N GLU A 137 -17.86 10.62 -17.59
CA GLU A 137 -18.33 11.94 -18.05
C GLU A 137 -18.94 12.76 -16.91
N GLN A 138 -19.78 12.13 -16.07
CA GLN A 138 -20.41 12.76 -14.91
C GLN A 138 -19.36 13.25 -13.91
N LEU A 139 -18.37 12.40 -13.62
CA LEU A 139 -17.25 12.77 -12.78
C LEU A 139 -16.42 13.89 -13.44
N ALA A 140 -16.25 13.91 -14.77
CA ALA A 140 -15.46 14.96 -15.43
C ALA A 140 -16.10 16.32 -15.23
N LEU A 141 -17.44 16.37 -15.30
CA LEU A 141 -18.21 17.56 -14.98
C LEU A 141 -18.11 17.93 -13.50
N ALA A 142 -18.23 16.95 -12.60
CA ALA A 142 -18.17 17.15 -11.14
C ALA A 142 -16.81 17.66 -10.64
N LEU A 143 -15.73 17.25 -11.30
CA LEU A 143 -14.35 17.59 -10.91
C LEU A 143 -13.81 18.85 -11.60
N ARG A 144 -14.45 19.33 -12.68
CA ARG A 144 -13.96 20.40 -13.56
C ARG A 144 -13.54 21.67 -12.82
N ASN A 145 -14.28 22.06 -11.77
CA ASN A 145 -14.08 23.30 -11.05
C ASN A 145 -13.30 23.13 -9.73
N LEU A 146 -12.76 21.93 -9.46
CA LEU A 146 -12.01 21.65 -8.25
C LEU A 146 -10.50 21.76 -8.50
N SER A 147 -9.77 22.18 -7.46
CA SER A 147 -8.30 22.22 -7.46
C SER A 147 -7.71 21.00 -6.74
N LEU A 148 -8.07 19.80 -7.20
CA LEU A 148 -7.59 18.54 -6.61
C LEU A 148 -6.08 18.36 -6.84
N ARG A 149 -5.41 17.81 -5.83
CA ARG A 149 -4.00 17.40 -5.88
C ARG A 149 -3.85 15.89 -5.99
N ARG A 150 -4.73 15.12 -5.35
CA ARG A 150 -4.69 13.64 -5.36
C ARG A 150 -6.05 13.08 -5.75
N LEU A 151 -6.05 12.20 -6.74
CA LEU A 151 -7.22 11.44 -7.17
C LEU A 151 -6.88 9.95 -7.16
N GLU A 152 -7.66 9.17 -6.41
CA GLU A 152 -7.49 7.72 -6.34
C GLU A 152 -8.69 7.01 -6.97
N LEU A 153 -8.42 6.17 -7.96
CA LEU A 153 -9.39 5.44 -8.77
C LEU A 153 -9.00 3.96 -8.86
N ALA A 154 -8.32 3.43 -7.85
CA ALA A 154 -7.84 2.06 -7.86
C ALA A 154 -9.01 1.06 -7.78
N GLY A 155 -8.95 -0.03 -8.55
CA GLY A 155 -9.98 -1.07 -8.47
C GLY A 155 -11.32 -0.74 -9.14
N ASN A 156 -11.38 0.19 -10.09
CA ASN A 156 -12.61 0.63 -10.78
C ASN A 156 -12.85 -0.02 -12.15
N ALA A 157 -12.07 -1.06 -12.51
CA ALA A 157 -12.16 -1.74 -13.80
C ALA A 157 -12.01 -0.83 -15.04
N LEU A 158 -11.36 0.32 -14.90
CA LEU A 158 -11.18 1.31 -15.98
C LEU A 158 -10.37 0.71 -17.13
N GLN A 159 -10.87 0.86 -18.37
CA GLN A 159 -10.22 0.33 -19.58
C GLN A 159 -9.37 1.38 -20.32
N ALA A 160 -9.69 2.66 -20.11
CA ALA A 160 -8.99 3.81 -20.69
C ALA A 160 -8.62 4.81 -19.60
N LEU A 161 -7.62 5.65 -19.88
CA LEU A 161 -7.23 6.71 -18.96
C LEU A 161 -8.29 7.81 -19.03
N PRO A 162 -8.83 8.26 -17.89
CA PRO A 162 -9.88 9.25 -17.91
C PRO A 162 -9.30 10.66 -18.12
N ALA A 163 -8.80 10.95 -19.31
CA ALA A 163 -8.10 12.20 -19.60
C ALA A 163 -9.00 13.43 -19.38
N ALA A 164 -10.30 13.29 -19.64
CA ALA A 164 -11.31 14.33 -19.39
C ALA A 164 -11.54 14.59 -17.89
N LEU A 165 -11.19 13.63 -17.02
CA LEU A 165 -11.37 13.76 -15.56
C LEU A 165 -10.25 14.53 -14.88
N LEU A 166 -9.10 14.74 -15.53
CA LEU A 166 -7.90 15.26 -14.88
C LEU A 166 -8.02 16.78 -14.65
N PRO A 167 -8.23 17.24 -13.39
CA PRO A 167 -8.26 18.66 -13.12
C PRO A 167 -6.84 19.25 -13.25
N ALA A 168 -6.77 20.55 -13.54
CA ALA A 168 -5.50 21.25 -13.57
C ALA A 168 -4.85 21.24 -12.17
N GLY A 169 -3.55 20.99 -12.11
CA GLY A 169 -2.79 20.98 -10.84
C GLY A 169 -2.84 19.65 -10.08
N LEU A 170 -3.32 18.57 -10.70
CA LEU A 170 -3.25 17.24 -10.11
C LEU A 170 -1.78 16.81 -9.98
N GLU A 171 -1.38 16.45 -8.76
CA GLU A 171 -0.02 16.03 -8.40
C GLU A 171 0.10 14.51 -8.34
N GLU A 172 -0.97 13.80 -7.98
CA GLU A 172 -0.98 12.34 -7.84
C GLU A 172 -2.26 11.72 -8.42
N LEU A 173 -2.07 10.70 -9.27
CA LEU A 173 -3.15 9.90 -9.84
C LEU A 173 -2.88 8.41 -9.60
N ASP A 174 -3.80 7.76 -8.90
CA ASP A 174 -3.77 6.32 -8.67
C ASP A 174 -4.78 5.59 -9.54
N LEU A 175 -4.28 4.78 -10.48
CA LEU A 175 -5.05 3.94 -11.38
C LEU A 175 -4.68 2.46 -11.19
N ARG A 176 -4.14 2.07 -10.04
CA ARG A 176 -3.76 0.67 -9.78
C ARG A 176 -4.96 -0.26 -9.86
N ASN A 177 -4.71 -1.53 -10.21
CA ASN A 177 -5.74 -2.57 -10.20
C ASN A 177 -6.97 -2.21 -11.06
N ASN A 178 -6.73 -1.70 -12.26
CA ASN A 178 -7.77 -1.45 -13.26
C ASN A 178 -7.57 -2.39 -14.46
N SER A 179 -8.33 -2.16 -15.53
CA SER A 179 -8.33 -3.00 -16.74
C SER A 179 -7.61 -2.32 -17.91
N LEU A 180 -6.64 -1.44 -17.63
CA LEU A 180 -5.92 -0.69 -18.66
C LEU A 180 -5.00 -1.64 -19.46
N GLN A 181 -5.28 -1.78 -20.76
CA GLN A 181 -4.44 -2.58 -21.65
C GLN A 181 -3.40 -1.76 -22.40
N ARG A 182 -3.70 -0.50 -22.70
CA ARG A 182 -2.83 0.40 -23.46
C ARG A 182 -3.17 1.85 -23.16
N LEU A 183 -2.19 2.72 -23.35
CA LEU A 183 -2.36 4.18 -23.31
C LEU A 183 -2.16 4.72 -24.72
N THR A 184 -3.19 5.33 -25.26
CA THR A 184 -3.21 5.95 -26.58
C THR A 184 -2.37 7.22 -26.62
N ALA A 185 -1.93 7.61 -27.81
CA ALA A 185 -1.20 8.87 -27.99
C ALA A 185 -2.04 10.11 -27.62
N ALA A 186 -3.38 10.02 -27.62
CA ALA A 186 -4.24 11.10 -27.15
C ALA A 186 -4.17 11.24 -25.63
N GLU A 187 -4.33 10.14 -24.89
CA GLU A 187 -4.25 10.11 -23.42
C GLU A 187 -2.87 10.56 -22.93
N LEU A 188 -1.78 10.12 -23.60
CA LEU A 188 -0.42 10.54 -23.26
C LEU A 188 -0.21 12.04 -23.46
N ARG A 189 -0.77 12.62 -24.53
CA ARG A 189 -0.72 14.08 -24.76
C ARG A 189 -1.49 14.84 -23.68
N SER A 190 -2.61 14.31 -23.22
CA SER A 190 -3.36 14.92 -22.10
C SER A 190 -2.56 14.94 -20.81
N LEU A 191 -1.77 13.89 -20.53
CA LEU A 191 -0.86 13.85 -19.37
C LEU A 191 0.30 14.84 -19.49
N GLU A 192 0.67 15.28 -20.69
CA GLU A 192 1.70 16.30 -20.92
C GLU A 192 1.18 17.73 -20.81
N ALA A 193 -0.09 17.92 -20.47
CA ALA A 193 -0.66 19.24 -20.24
C ALA A 193 0.18 20.05 -19.22
N PRO A 194 0.34 21.37 -19.42
CA PRO A 194 1.20 22.19 -18.57
C PRO A 194 0.80 22.17 -17.09
N GLY A 195 -0.50 21.95 -16.80
CA GLY A 195 -1.03 21.81 -15.44
C GLY A 195 -0.78 20.47 -14.76
N LEU A 196 -0.19 19.48 -15.45
CA LEU A 196 0.11 18.14 -14.93
C LEU A 196 1.62 17.85 -14.90
N ARG A 197 2.44 18.90 -15.01
CA ARG A 197 3.91 18.78 -14.93
C ARG A 197 4.31 18.25 -13.55
N GLY A 198 4.85 17.04 -13.52
CA GLY A 198 5.25 16.37 -12.27
C GLY A 198 4.17 15.45 -11.68
N LEU A 199 3.08 15.18 -12.41
CA LEU A 199 2.07 14.20 -12.01
C LEU A 199 2.71 12.83 -11.71
N ARG A 200 2.52 12.36 -10.48
CA ARG A 200 2.88 11.02 -10.06
C ARG A 200 1.75 10.06 -10.47
N LEU A 201 1.98 9.36 -11.56
CA LEU A 201 1.05 8.38 -12.11
C LEU A 201 1.40 6.96 -11.63
N THR A 202 0.45 6.27 -11.01
CA THR A 202 0.61 4.86 -10.62
C THR A 202 -0.34 3.96 -11.40
N LEU A 203 0.24 3.01 -12.16
CA LEU A 203 -0.46 2.12 -13.09
C LEU A 203 -0.32 0.62 -12.74
N GLY A 204 0.21 0.30 -11.56
CA GLY A 204 0.48 -1.08 -11.15
C GLY A 204 -0.76 -1.98 -11.21
N ALA A 205 -0.57 -3.29 -11.39
CA ALA A 205 -1.66 -4.26 -11.47
C ALA A 205 -2.70 -3.95 -12.56
N ASN A 206 -2.28 -3.43 -13.71
CA ASN A 206 -3.10 -3.34 -14.92
C ASN A 206 -2.62 -4.35 -15.96
N PRO A 207 -3.52 -4.95 -16.77
CA PRO A 207 -3.18 -5.91 -17.81
C PRO A 207 -2.62 -5.25 -19.06
N LEU A 208 -1.55 -4.45 -18.93
CA LEU A 208 -0.92 -3.73 -20.03
C LEU A 208 -0.36 -4.71 -21.08
N SER A 209 -0.76 -4.56 -22.35
CA SER A 209 -0.25 -5.36 -23.46
C SER A 209 1.18 -4.95 -23.78
N CYS A 210 2.13 -5.85 -23.53
CA CYS A 210 3.56 -5.65 -23.82
C CYS A 210 3.91 -5.97 -25.28
N ASP A 211 3.26 -5.29 -26.21
CA ASP A 211 3.48 -5.44 -27.65
C ASP A 211 4.01 -4.15 -28.31
N CYS A 212 4.04 -4.09 -29.64
CA CYS A 212 4.47 -2.91 -30.38
C CYS A 212 3.60 -1.67 -30.14
N ALA A 213 2.35 -1.82 -29.69
CA ALA A 213 1.46 -0.70 -29.36
C ALA A 213 1.85 0.01 -28.06
N LEU A 214 2.67 -0.62 -27.19
CA LEU A 214 3.16 0.01 -25.95
C LEU A 214 4.34 0.98 -26.18
N ARG A 215 4.94 0.99 -27.38
CA ARG A 215 6.11 1.83 -27.69
C ARG A 215 5.91 3.32 -27.37
N PRO A 216 4.78 3.98 -27.73
CA PRO A 216 4.56 5.38 -27.40
C PRO A 216 4.55 5.63 -25.88
N PHE A 217 3.93 4.73 -25.12
CA PHE A 217 3.92 4.81 -23.66
C PHE A 217 5.33 4.65 -23.08
N LEU A 218 6.13 3.72 -23.60
CA LEU A 218 7.53 3.56 -23.17
C LEU A 218 8.35 4.81 -23.48
N THR A 219 8.16 5.44 -24.64
CA THR A 219 8.84 6.70 -24.97
C THR A 219 8.41 7.83 -24.03
N TRP A 220 7.12 7.91 -23.69
CA TRP A 220 6.59 8.88 -22.74
C TRP A 220 7.14 8.65 -21.33
N LEU A 221 7.25 7.40 -20.86
CA LEU A 221 7.85 7.10 -19.56
C LEU A 221 9.31 7.53 -19.47
N ARG A 222 10.09 7.33 -20.53
CA ARG A 222 11.51 7.75 -20.58
C ARG A 222 11.64 9.27 -20.54
N THR A 223 10.78 10.00 -21.26
CA THR A 223 10.80 11.47 -21.23
C THR A 223 10.27 12.02 -19.92
N ALA A 224 9.24 11.39 -19.34
CA ALA A 224 8.73 11.75 -18.01
C ALA A 224 9.79 11.53 -16.91
N ALA A 225 10.49 10.39 -16.93
CA ALA A 225 11.60 10.11 -16.02
C ALA A 225 12.79 11.07 -16.21
N ALA A 226 13.03 11.56 -17.43
CA ALA A 226 14.05 12.59 -17.68
C ALA A 226 13.63 13.99 -17.19
N ARG A 227 12.32 14.27 -17.13
CA ARG A 227 11.76 15.55 -16.62
C ARG A 227 11.69 15.58 -15.08
N GLY A 228 11.44 14.44 -14.44
CA GLY A 228 11.54 14.28 -13.00
C GLY A 228 12.97 13.92 -12.62
N GLY A 229 13.82 14.93 -12.42
CA GLY A 229 15.18 14.70 -11.92
C GLY A 229 15.19 13.74 -10.72
N GLU A 230 16.11 12.77 -10.80
CA GLU A 230 16.40 11.68 -9.84
C GLU A 230 15.49 10.44 -9.86
N PRO A 231 15.93 9.35 -10.51
CA PRO A 231 15.76 8.02 -9.93
C PRO A 231 16.61 7.96 -8.65
N GLY A 232 16.03 8.38 -7.53
CA GLY A 232 16.62 8.22 -6.21
C GLY A 232 16.90 6.74 -5.92
N ARG A 233 18.14 6.30 -6.19
CA ARG A 233 19.10 5.94 -5.15
C ARG A 233 18.56 5.11 -3.97
N LEU A 234 17.76 4.07 -4.21
CA LEU A 234 17.37 3.09 -3.18
C LEU A 234 17.97 1.70 -3.42
N GLU A 235 18.30 1.33 -4.65
CA GLU A 235 18.87 -0.01 -4.92
C GLU A 235 20.40 -0.04 -4.80
N THR A 236 21.11 1.01 -5.19
CA THR A 236 22.57 1.08 -5.08
C THR A 236 23.06 1.23 -3.64
N ALA A 237 22.27 1.84 -2.75
CA ALA A 237 22.62 1.95 -1.34
C ALA A 237 22.59 0.59 -0.62
N SER A 238 21.71 -0.32 -1.06
CA SER A 238 21.57 -1.67 -0.47
C SER A 238 22.84 -2.51 -0.66
N TYR A 239 23.38 -2.58 -1.89
CA TYR A 239 24.58 -3.38 -2.17
C TYR A 239 25.85 -2.81 -1.54
N VAL A 240 26.00 -1.48 -1.49
CA VAL A 240 27.15 -0.83 -0.83
C VAL A 240 27.12 -1.11 0.67
N PHE A 241 25.96 -0.98 1.31
CA PHE A 241 25.79 -1.31 2.72
C PHE A 241 26.08 -2.80 2.99
N PHE A 242 25.56 -3.69 2.15
CA PHE A 242 25.84 -5.13 2.26
C PHE A 242 27.34 -5.44 2.10
N GLY A 243 28.01 -4.77 1.17
CA GLY A 243 29.47 -4.87 0.97
C GLY A 243 30.27 -4.43 2.19
N ILE A 244 29.87 -3.32 2.83
CA ILE A 244 30.53 -2.83 4.06
C ILE A 244 30.33 -3.82 5.21
N VAL A 245 29.12 -4.35 5.39
CA VAL A 245 28.84 -5.35 6.44
C VAL A 245 29.65 -6.63 6.23
N LEU A 246 29.72 -7.15 5.00
CA LEU A 246 30.54 -8.33 4.69
C LEU A 246 32.04 -8.08 4.91
N ALA A 247 32.55 -6.89 4.58
CA ALA A 247 33.93 -6.52 4.84
C ALA A 247 34.24 -6.48 6.35
N LEU A 248 33.35 -5.92 7.17
CA LEU A 248 33.50 -5.88 8.63
C LEU A 248 33.48 -7.29 9.24
N ILE A 249 32.57 -8.16 8.78
CA ILE A 249 32.52 -9.57 9.20
C ILE A 249 33.85 -10.26 8.84
N GLY A 250 34.38 -10.04 7.63
CA GLY A 250 35.66 -10.57 7.19
C GLY A 250 36.84 -10.11 8.06
N ILE A 251 36.89 -8.84 8.43
CA ILE A 251 37.94 -8.29 9.32
C ILE A 251 37.86 -8.92 10.70
N VAL A 252 36.65 -9.03 11.28
CA VAL A 252 36.47 -9.66 12.60
C VAL A 252 36.90 -11.12 12.55
N PHE A 253 36.53 -11.86 11.51
CA PHE A 253 36.94 -13.25 11.33
C PHE A 253 38.45 -13.41 11.20
N LEU A 254 39.11 -12.57 10.38
CA LEU A 254 40.57 -12.54 10.26
C LEU A 254 41.24 -12.19 11.61
N MET A 255 40.67 -11.26 12.37
CA MET A 255 41.18 -10.90 13.70
C MET A 255 41.07 -12.09 14.67
N VAL A 256 39.95 -12.81 14.66
CA VAL A 256 39.77 -14.03 15.47
C VAL A 256 40.79 -15.11 15.08
N LEU A 257 41.01 -15.34 13.78
CA LEU A 257 42.03 -16.28 13.31
C LEU A 257 43.45 -15.84 13.71
N TYR A 258 43.74 -14.54 13.62
CA TYR A 258 45.03 -13.98 14.00
C TYR A 258 45.30 -14.14 15.50
N LEU A 259 44.32 -13.80 16.35
CA LEU A 259 44.41 -13.95 17.80
C LEU A 259 44.51 -15.43 18.19
N ASN A 260 43.80 -16.32 17.49
CA ASN A 260 43.84 -17.76 17.74
C ASN A 260 44.94 -18.50 16.96
N ARG A 261 45.86 -17.81 16.28
CA ARG A 261 46.87 -18.43 15.41
C ARG A 261 47.75 -19.46 16.14
N ARG A 262 48.03 -19.23 17.43
CA ARG A 262 48.82 -20.15 18.26
C ARG A 262 48.01 -21.38 18.70
N GLY A 263 46.71 -21.22 18.92
CA GLY A 263 45.80 -22.34 19.20
C GLY A 263 45.63 -23.22 17.97
N ILE A 264 45.38 -22.62 16.80
CA ILE A 264 45.23 -23.32 15.53
C ILE A 264 46.51 -24.08 15.14
N LYS A 265 47.68 -23.44 15.28
CA LYS A 265 48.96 -24.15 15.03
C LYS A 265 49.14 -25.35 15.95
N ARG A 266 48.83 -25.22 17.25
CA ARG A 266 48.90 -26.35 18.19
C ARG A 266 47.92 -27.46 17.82
N TRP A 267 46.68 -27.12 17.48
CA TRP A 267 45.68 -28.09 17.04
C TRP A 267 46.12 -28.83 15.76
N LEU A 268 46.65 -28.11 14.77
CA LEU A 268 47.12 -28.71 13.52
C LEU A 268 48.33 -29.64 13.75
N HIS A 269 49.24 -29.27 14.65
CA HIS A 269 50.36 -30.13 15.05
C HIS A 269 49.86 -31.41 15.73
N ASN A 270 48.96 -31.29 16.71
CA ASN A 270 48.39 -32.45 17.40
C ASN A 270 47.61 -33.37 16.45
N LEU A 271 46.88 -32.79 15.49
CA LEU A 271 46.16 -33.56 14.47
C LEU A 271 47.13 -34.31 13.55
N ARG A 272 48.23 -33.67 13.14
CA ARG A 272 49.28 -34.30 12.34
C ARG A 272 49.94 -35.46 13.10
N GLU A 273 50.22 -35.26 14.39
CA GLU A 273 50.79 -36.30 15.25
C GLU A 273 49.82 -37.48 15.42
N ALA A 274 48.55 -37.23 15.74
CA ALA A 274 47.53 -38.28 15.85
C ALA A 274 47.35 -39.07 14.53
N CYS A 275 47.41 -38.39 13.38
CA CYS A 275 47.30 -39.04 12.08
C CYS A 275 48.55 -39.87 11.75
N ARG A 276 49.74 -39.39 12.14
CA ARG A 276 51.00 -40.10 11.99
C ARG A 276 51.01 -41.39 12.83
N ASP A 277 50.61 -41.31 14.09
CA ASP A 277 50.54 -42.47 14.99
C ASP A 277 49.59 -43.54 14.43
N GLN A 278 48.45 -43.12 13.87
CA GLN A 278 47.51 -44.05 13.27
C GLN A 278 48.08 -44.74 12.04
N MET A 279 48.78 -44.01 11.17
CA MET A 279 49.45 -44.56 9.99
C MET A 279 50.60 -45.51 10.35
N GLU A 280 51.41 -45.18 11.35
CA GLU A 280 52.47 -46.06 11.86
C GLU A 280 51.88 -47.36 12.46
N GLY A 281 50.74 -47.27 13.16
CA GLY A 281 50.00 -48.45 13.63
C GLY A 281 49.49 -49.36 12.52
N TYR A 282 49.00 -48.79 11.41
CA TYR A 282 48.63 -49.57 10.22
C TYR A 282 49.83 -50.25 9.58
N HIS A 283 50.97 -49.55 9.49
CA HIS A 283 52.19 -50.09 8.91
C HIS A 283 52.73 -51.28 9.73
N TYR A 284 52.71 -51.20 11.06
CA TYR A 284 53.14 -52.28 11.95
C TYR A 284 52.25 -53.52 11.87
N ARG A 285 50.92 -53.34 11.77
CA ARG A 285 49.97 -54.45 11.56
C ARG A 285 50.21 -55.16 10.23
N TYR A 286 50.45 -54.41 9.18
CA TYR A 286 50.71 -54.97 7.86
C TYR A 286 52.00 -55.82 7.84
N GLU A 287 53.06 -55.39 8.52
CA GLU A 287 54.30 -56.17 8.63
C GLU A 287 54.12 -57.46 9.45
N GLN A 288 53.27 -57.47 10.49
CA GLN A 288 52.95 -58.69 11.24
C GLN A 288 52.12 -59.70 10.44
N ASP A 289 51.15 -59.23 9.65
CA ASP A 289 50.30 -60.10 8.83
C ASP A 289 51.04 -60.63 7.58
N ALA A 290 52.12 -59.97 7.16
CA ALA A 290 52.97 -60.39 6.06
C ALA A 290 54.05 -61.42 6.46
N ASP A 291 54.15 -61.83 7.74
CA ASP A 291 55.08 -62.89 8.17
C ASP A 291 54.63 -64.26 7.61
N PRO A 292 55.33 -64.83 6.63
CA PRO A 292 54.89 -66.03 5.90
C PRO A 292 54.86 -67.30 6.75
N ARG A 293 55.31 -67.25 8.01
CA ARG A 293 55.23 -68.40 8.94
C ARG A 293 53.81 -68.69 9.41
N ARG A 294 52.83 -67.81 9.21
CA ARG A 294 51.47 -67.94 9.77
C ARG A 294 50.38 -68.49 8.82
N THR A 295 50.60 -68.60 7.52
CA THR A 295 49.53 -68.94 6.56
C THR A 295 49.63 -70.33 5.91
N SER A 296 50.40 -71.27 6.50
CA SER A 296 50.53 -72.67 6.02
C SER A 296 49.60 -73.68 6.71
N THR A 297 48.48 -73.24 7.28
CA THR A 297 47.49 -74.16 7.84
C THR A 297 46.10 -73.70 7.45
N ILE A 298 45.52 -74.33 6.43
CA ILE A 298 44.14 -74.85 6.38
C ILE A 298 43.96 -75.49 5.00
N GLY A 299 43.92 -76.83 5.02
CA GLY A 299 43.65 -77.68 3.86
C GLY A 299 42.16 -77.75 3.53
N THR A 300 41.88 -78.02 2.26
CA THR A 300 40.57 -78.35 1.70
C THR A 300 40.11 -79.74 2.13
N PRO A 301 38.81 -79.96 2.38
CA PRO A 301 38.20 -81.27 2.22
C PRO A 301 37.26 -81.28 0.99
N GLY A 302 37.30 -82.38 0.25
CA GLY A 302 36.46 -82.66 -0.91
C GLY A 302 35.27 -83.57 -0.62
N LEU A 303 34.54 -83.81 -1.71
CA LEU A 303 33.32 -84.60 -1.96
C LEU A 303 31.99 -83.91 -1.59
#